data_AF-A0A950X907-F1
#
_entry.id   AF-A0A950X907-F1
#
_cell.length_a   1.000
_cell.length_b   1.000
_cell.length_c   1.000
_cell.angle_alpha   90.00
_cell.angle_beta   90.00
_cell.angle_gamma   90.00
#
_symmetry.space_group_name_H-M   'P 1'
#
loop_
_entity.id
_entity.type
_entity.pdbx_description
1 polymer ?
#
loop_
_entity_poly.entity_id
_entity_poly.type
_entity_poly.pdbx_seq_one_letter_code
_entity_poly.pdbx_strand_id
1 'polypeptide(L)' 'MSTKSCARRHFDVLWNAGQLDTTQDFFAEDFMNFGEKYQDIRRMIKHVVTVWRTAFPDLHFSVDSMVAEGDLVMCEVSL' A
#
# COMPACT_ATOMS: atom_id res chain seq x y z
N MET A 1 5.16 15.06 -5.97
CA MET A 1 5.33 14.30 -4.72
C MET A 1 6.56 13.41 -4.90
N SER A 2 7.44 13.24 -3.92
CA SER A 2 8.58 12.31 -4.07
C SER A 2 8.07 10.86 -4.05
N THR A 3 8.80 9.91 -4.66
CA THR A 3 8.44 8.48 -4.65
C THR A 3 8.33 7.97 -3.21
N LYS A 4 9.24 8.42 -2.31
CA LYS A 4 9.16 8.12 -0.86
C LYS A 4 7.89 8.67 -0.22
N SER A 5 7.51 9.90 -0.54
CA SER A 5 6.29 10.50 0.00
C SER A 5 5.03 9.77 -0.47
N CYS A 6 5.02 9.25 -1.71
CA CYS A 6 3.93 8.42 -2.22
C CYS A 6 3.82 7.11 -1.43
N ALA A 7 4.94 6.38 -1.28
CA ALA A 7 4.97 5.11 -0.56
C ALA A 7 4.61 5.27 0.94
N ARG A 8 5.04 6.36 1.59
CA ARG A 8 4.62 6.64 2.98
C ARG A 8 3.11 6.89 3.08
N ARG A 9 2.58 7.73 2.18
CA ARG A 9 1.13 8.01 2.10
C ARG A 9 0.32 6.73 1.87
N HIS A 10 0.85 5.75 1.14
CA HIS A 10 0.18 4.46 0.95
C HIS A 10 -0.08 3.76 2.29
N PHE A 11 0.90 3.69 3.20
CA PHE A 11 0.71 3.11 4.54
C PHE A 11 -0.28 3.95 5.37
N ASP A 12 -0.10 5.26 5.44
CA ASP A 12 -0.92 6.14 6.27
C ASP A 12 -2.41 6.12 5.86
N VAL A 13 -2.69 6.23 4.57
CA VAL A 13 -4.05 6.43 4.04
C VAL A 13 -4.76 5.10 3.83
N LEU A 14 -4.13 4.16 3.13
CA LEU A 14 -4.81 2.94 2.72
C LEU A 14 -4.79 1.91 3.86
N TRP A 15 -3.64 1.64 4.47
CA TRP A 15 -3.51 0.61 5.50
C TRP A 15 -3.96 1.09 6.88
N ASN A 16 -3.40 2.20 7.36
CA ASN A 16 -3.61 2.69 8.73
C ASN A 16 -4.96 3.38 8.91
N ALA A 17 -5.37 4.24 7.96
CA ALA A 17 -6.68 4.88 7.99
C ALA A 17 -7.80 4.05 7.33
N GLY A 18 -7.48 2.99 6.61
CA GLY A 18 -8.47 2.11 5.97
C GLY A 18 -9.28 2.78 4.86
N GLN A 19 -8.74 3.80 4.19
CA GLN A 19 -9.45 4.53 3.13
C GLN A 19 -9.44 3.73 1.83
N LEU A 20 -10.30 2.72 1.73
CA LEU A 20 -10.30 1.76 0.63
C LEU A 20 -10.53 2.40 -0.75
N ASP A 21 -11.22 3.54 -0.82
CA ASP A 21 -11.51 4.24 -2.07
C ASP A 21 -10.34 5.07 -2.62
N THR A 22 -9.15 4.96 -2.01
CA THR A 22 -7.92 5.58 -2.52
C THR A 22 -6.99 4.57 -3.20
N THR A 23 -7.40 3.33 -3.47
CA THR A 23 -6.51 2.32 -4.09
C THR A 23 -6.00 2.74 -5.47
N GLN A 24 -6.79 3.49 -6.25
CA GLN A 24 -6.37 4.02 -7.55
C GLN A 24 -5.24 5.06 -7.46
N ASP A 25 -5.05 5.69 -6.29
CA ASP A 25 -3.97 6.66 -6.08
C ASP A 25 -2.60 5.97 -5.98
N PHE A 26 -2.58 4.67 -5.64
CA PHE A 26 -1.36 3.91 -5.36
C PHE A 26 -1.13 2.74 -6.32
N PHE A 27 -2.20 2.19 -6.91
CA PHE A 27 -2.14 1.03 -7.81
C PHE A 27 -2.68 1.40 -9.20
N ALA A 28 -1.77 1.37 -10.18
CA ALA A 28 -2.10 1.50 -11.60
C ALA A 28 -2.93 0.29 -12.09
N GLU A 29 -3.66 0.45 -13.19
CA GLU A 29 -4.53 -0.61 -13.75
C GLU A 29 -3.71 -1.77 -14.32
N ASP A 30 -2.47 -1.52 -14.70
CA ASP A 30 -1.49 -2.47 -15.20
C ASP A 30 -0.47 -2.90 -14.13
N PHE A 31 -0.73 -2.61 -12.85
CA PHE A 31 0.15 -3.01 -11.75
C PHE A 31 0.47 -4.51 -11.79
N MET A 32 1.75 -4.81 -11.57
CA MET A 32 2.28 -6.17 -11.49
C MET A 32 2.86 -6.41 -10.10
N ASN A 33 2.48 -7.51 -9.45
CA ASN A 33 3.06 -7.94 -8.18
C ASN A 33 4.01 -9.11 -8.45
N PHE A 34 5.31 -8.93 -8.23
CA PHE A 34 6.31 -9.99 -8.46
C PHE A 34 6.23 -10.64 -9.86
N GLY A 35 5.91 -9.85 -10.89
CA GLY A 35 5.76 -10.34 -12.26
C GLY A 35 4.35 -10.85 -12.62
N GLU A 36 3.45 -10.95 -11.65
CA GLU A 36 2.09 -11.43 -11.86
C GLU A 36 1.09 -10.27 -12.03
N LYS A 37 0.22 -10.41 -13.03
CA LYS A 37 -0.87 -9.45 -13.29
C LYS A 37 -2.18 -9.97 -12.71
N TYR A 38 -2.93 -9.08 -12.05
CA TYR A 38 -4.27 -9.39 -11.55
C TYR A 38 -5.34 -8.78 -12.46
N GLN A 39 -6.48 -9.46 -12.59
CA GLN A 39 -7.61 -8.98 -13.37
C GLN A 39 -8.20 -7.67 -12.79
N ASP A 40 -8.26 -7.55 -11.46
CA ASP A 40 -8.68 -6.35 -10.75
C ASP A 40 -7.87 -6.19 -9.46
N ILE A 41 -6.66 -5.60 -9.60
CA ILE A 41 -5.75 -5.39 -8.47
C ILE A 41 -6.38 -4.52 -7.38
N ARG A 42 -7.13 -3.48 -7.78
CA ARG A 42 -7.70 -2.50 -6.84
C ARG A 42 -8.73 -3.18 -5.95
N ARG A 43 -9.62 -4.01 -6.51
CA ARG A 43 -10.57 -4.81 -5.73
C ARG A 43 -9.87 -5.82 -4.82
N MET A 44 -8.82 -6.48 -5.32
CA MET A 44 -8.04 -7.43 -4.52
C MET A 44 -7.41 -6.74 -3.30
N ILE A 45 -6.75 -5.60 -3.48
CA ILE A 45 -6.16 -4.83 -2.39
C ILE A 45 -7.21 -4.34 -1.39
N LYS A 46 -8.37 -3.84 -1.86
CA LYS A 46 -9.47 -3.45 -0.96
C LYS A 46 -9.89 -4.62 -0.06
N HIS A 47 -9.99 -5.84 -0.63
CA HIS A 47 -10.33 -7.03 0.14
C HIS A 47 -9.25 -7.38 1.18
N VAL A 48 -7.97 -7.37 0.80
CA VAL A 48 -6.85 -7.67 1.72
C VAL A 48 -6.82 -6.68 2.89
N VAL A 49 -6.87 -5.38 2.61
CA VAL A 49 -6.87 -4.35 3.66
C VAL A 49 -8.08 -4.53 4.60
N THR A 50 -9.25 -4.84 4.05
CA THR A 50 -10.46 -5.11 4.86
C THR A 50 -10.26 -6.30 5.79
N VAL A 51 -9.72 -7.42 5.29
CA VAL A 51 -9.46 -8.63 6.08
C VAL A 51 -8.50 -8.32 7.23
N TRP A 52 -7.39 -7.63 6.95
CA TRP A 52 -6.38 -7.30 7.96
C TRP A 52 -6.94 -6.39 9.05
N ARG A 53 -7.64 -5.31 8.69
CA ARG A 53 -8.26 -4.38 9.65
C ARG A 53 -9.41 -5.02 10.44
N THR A 54 -10.05 -6.04 9.90
CA THR A 54 -11.07 -6.82 10.62
C THR A 54 -10.43 -7.75 11.65
N ALA A 55 -9.30 -8.39 11.30
CA ALA A 55 -8.57 -9.28 12.20
C ALA A 55 -7.80 -8.52 13.29
N PHE A 56 -7.27 -7.34 12.96
CA PHE A 56 -6.48 -6.46 13.83
C PHE A 56 -7.11 -5.06 13.84
N PRO A 57 -8.10 -4.79 14.71
CA PRO A 57 -8.80 -3.51 14.73
C PRO A 57 -7.91 -2.29 15.04
N ASP A 58 -6.77 -2.52 15.67
CA ASP A 58 -5.73 -1.56 16.04
C ASP A 58 -4.52 -1.57 15.08
N LEU A 59 -4.63 -2.23 13.91
CA LEU A 59 -3.57 -2.32 12.91
C LEU A 59 -2.95 -0.95 12.61
N HIS A 60 -1.64 -0.85 12.79
CA HIS A 60 -0.88 0.35 12.49
C HIS A 60 0.54 0.02 12.02
N PHE A 61 0.79 0.19 10.72
CA PHE A 61 2.14 0.08 10.17
C PHE A 61 2.97 1.32 10.50
N SER A 62 4.19 1.10 11.00
CA SER A 62 5.21 2.13 11.13
C SER A 62 6.24 1.99 10.02
N VAL A 63 6.52 3.08 9.30
CA VAL A 63 7.57 3.11 8.25
C VAL A 63 8.88 3.59 8.87
N ASP A 64 9.73 2.64 9.22
CA ASP A 64 10.97 2.82 9.97
C ASP A 64 12.08 3.43 9.12
N SER A 65 12.24 2.91 7.90
CA SER A 65 13.27 3.40 6.96
C SER A 65 12.82 3.29 5.51
N MET A 66 13.41 4.13 4.65
CA MET A 66 13.10 4.15 3.21
C MET A 66 14.34 4.42 2.37
N VAL A 67 14.59 3.57 1.38
CA VAL A 67 15.60 3.77 0.33
C VAL A 67 14.88 3.97 -1.00
N ALA A 68 15.34 4.93 -1.81
CA ALA A 68 14.76 5.18 -3.12
C ALA A 68 15.84 5.36 -4.18
N GLU A 69 15.59 4.81 -5.35
CA GLU A 69 16.43 4.92 -6.54
C GLU A 69 15.49 5.14 -7.73
N GLY A 70 15.47 6.37 -8.27
CA GLY A 70 14.50 6.75 -9.30
C GLY A 70 13.05 6.63 -8.82
N ASP A 71 12.29 5.76 -9.49
CA ASP A 71 10.89 5.43 -9.21
C ASP A 71 10.73 4.17 -8.32
N LEU A 72 11.83 3.53 -7.92
CA LEU A 72 11.83 2.39 -7.01
C LEU A 72 11.97 2.86 -5.57
N VAL A 73 11.18 2.27 -4.67
CA VAL A 73 11.24 2.52 -3.23
C VAL A 73 11.17 1.20 -2.48
N MET A 74 12.12 1.00 -1.56
CA MET A 74 12.05 -0.03 -0.54
C MET A 74 11.65 0.61 0.79
N CYS A 75 10.68 0.02 1.49
CA CYS A 75 10.28 0.41 2.84
C CYS A 75 10.59 -0.72 3.80
N GLU A 76 11.26 -0.39 4.91
CA GLU A 76 11.26 -1.24 6.10
C GLU A 76 10.07 -0.82 6.96
N VAL A 77 9.25 -1.80 7.34
CA VAL A 77 8.01 -1.56 8.09
C VAL A 77 7.85 -2.53 9.26
N SER A 78 7.36 -2.00 10.37
CA SER A 78 6.95 -2.75 11.55
C SER A 78 5.44 -2.63 11.76
N LEU A 79 4.88 -3.61 12.49
CA LEU A 79 3.47 -3.71 12.86
C LEU A 79 3.26 -3.33 14.33
#